data_AF-A0A7C3KWZ9-F1
#
_entry.id   AF-A0A7C3KWZ9-F1
#
_cell.length_a   1.000
_cell.length_b   1.000
_cell.length_c   1.000
_cell.angle_alpha   90.00
_cell.angle_beta   90.00
_cell.angle_gamma   90.00
#
_symmetry.space_group_name_H-M   'P 1'
#
loop_
_entity.id
_entity.type
_entity.pdbx_description
1 polymer ?
#
loop_
_entity_poly.entity_id
_entity_poly.type
_entity_poly.pdbx_seq_one_letter_code
_entity_poly.pdbx_strand_id
1 'polypeptide(L)'
;KLNEKLSTLQGGIGFYVDPMATEPFRLHFFEISIRGKDSKANDVPLHGELVAVREQRGRFEIVPSDILLNLPPHPNPPTVADPVAIQAASDHLKSTYQLECRARSQEERQHFARICREYLERSFDARIKRAQERAMILAAEATTKPEYKLSADEARKYVEELQRQREERLSGLGRLEIARTGPVRHVATAIVLAAGADTEAQLADLADELDPNVRRQSELAAEDMVVAALKEEGFPEDRIERVGHLKLGFDVRAHRIADEATGDVLVKRVEVKGRVRGQPVRLTTNEWYKAQQLAETYWLYVVWDPLGPAPELVRIQNPAVRLDHAKREIVAARFFEIPAEAVANAAKAQG
;
A
#
# COMPACT_ATOMS: atom_id res chain seq x y z
N LYS A 1 -1.19 3.37 -19.15
CA LYS A 1 -2.10 3.56 -17.99
C LYS A 1 -2.64 2.21 -17.53
N LEU A 2 -2.99 2.00 -16.26
CA LEU A 2 -3.50 0.70 -15.76
C LEU A 2 -4.69 0.20 -16.60
N ASN A 3 -5.67 1.07 -16.88
CA ASN A 3 -6.77 0.84 -17.83
C ASN A 3 -6.35 0.27 -19.21
N GLU A 4 -5.25 0.76 -19.80
CA GLU A 4 -4.82 0.28 -21.12
C GLU A 4 -4.24 -1.13 -21.01
N LYS A 5 -3.45 -1.37 -19.95
CA LYS A 5 -2.82 -2.67 -19.69
C LYS A 5 -3.86 -3.76 -19.37
N LEU A 6 -4.97 -3.41 -18.73
CA LEU A 6 -6.02 -4.36 -18.32
C LEU A 6 -7.25 -4.34 -19.24
N SER A 7 -7.21 -3.60 -20.35
CA SER A 7 -8.35 -3.43 -21.26
C SER A 7 -8.88 -4.76 -21.83
N THR A 8 -8.00 -5.73 -22.06
CA THR A 8 -8.35 -7.07 -22.54
C THR A 8 -9.14 -7.89 -21.52
N LEU A 9 -9.10 -7.51 -20.24
CA LEU A 9 -9.81 -8.20 -19.17
C LEU A 9 -11.18 -7.57 -18.88
N GLN A 10 -11.53 -6.46 -19.52
CA GLN A 10 -12.70 -5.68 -19.18
C GLN A 10 -14.00 -6.49 -19.30
N GLY A 11 -14.73 -6.63 -18.20
CA GLY A 11 -15.95 -7.45 -18.11
C GLY A 11 -15.70 -8.96 -18.11
N GLY A 12 -14.44 -9.39 -18.10
CA GLY A 12 -14.04 -10.79 -18.12
C GLY A 12 -14.43 -11.53 -16.83
N ILE A 13 -14.71 -12.82 -16.98
CA ILE A 13 -15.02 -13.73 -15.87
C ILE A 13 -13.96 -14.82 -15.82
N GLY A 14 -13.32 -14.99 -14.67
CA GLY A 14 -12.41 -16.11 -14.39
C GLY A 14 -12.99 -17.03 -13.32
N PHE A 15 -12.64 -18.32 -13.37
CA PHE A 15 -13.05 -19.30 -12.36
C PHE A 15 -11.84 -19.78 -11.58
N TYR A 16 -12.00 -19.82 -10.27
CA TYR A 16 -10.96 -20.16 -9.31
C TYR A 16 -11.51 -21.08 -8.24
N VAL A 17 -10.63 -21.76 -7.52
CA VAL A 17 -10.99 -22.61 -6.39
C VAL A 17 -10.41 -22.02 -5.11
N ASP A 18 -11.24 -21.91 -4.07
CA ASP A 18 -10.77 -21.70 -2.71
C ASP A 18 -11.05 -22.97 -1.91
N PRO A 19 -10.01 -23.77 -1.65
CA PRO A 19 -10.18 -25.02 -0.92
C PRO A 19 -10.66 -24.83 0.52
N MET A 20 -10.48 -23.65 1.10
CA MET A 20 -10.92 -23.31 2.46
C MET A 20 -12.29 -22.65 2.49
N ALA A 21 -12.87 -22.35 1.34
CA ALA A 21 -14.20 -21.78 1.28
C ALA A 21 -15.23 -22.88 1.42
N THR A 22 -16.09 -22.76 2.42
CA THR A 22 -17.27 -23.62 2.58
C THR A 22 -18.36 -23.31 1.57
N GLU A 23 -18.30 -22.13 0.94
CA GLU A 23 -19.31 -21.63 0.02
C GLU A 23 -18.70 -20.79 -1.09
N PRO A 24 -19.30 -20.81 -2.31
CA PRO A 24 -18.87 -19.95 -3.39
C PRO A 24 -18.98 -18.46 -3.06
N PHE A 25 -18.07 -17.66 -3.60
CA PHE A 25 -18.11 -16.22 -3.52
C PHE A 25 -17.57 -15.59 -4.80
N ARG A 26 -17.76 -14.28 -4.95
CA ARG A 26 -17.25 -13.52 -6.11
C ARG A 26 -16.26 -12.48 -5.65
N LEU A 27 -15.26 -12.24 -6.47
CA LEU A 27 -14.32 -11.14 -6.33
C LEU A 27 -14.49 -10.22 -7.53
N HIS A 28 -14.98 -9.01 -7.30
CA HIS A 28 -15.14 -7.99 -8.33
C HIS A 28 -13.97 -7.02 -8.26
N PHE A 29 -13.26 -6.88 -9.38
CA PHE A 29 -12.12 -5.99 -9.49
C PHE A 29 -12.56 -4.69 -10.14
N PHE A 30 -12.27 -3.58 -9.48
CA PHE A 30 -12.57 -2.24 -9.96
C PHE A 30 -11.34 -1.36 -9.96
N GLU A 31 -11.18 -0.54 -10.98
CA GLU A 31 -10.28 0.61 -10.92
C GLU A 31 -11.06 1.80 -10.33
N ILE A 32 -10.54 2.36 -9.24
CA ILE A 32 -11.03 3.64 -8.70
C ILE A 32 -10.07 4.76 -9.08
N SER A 33 -10.60 5.98 -9.14
CA SER A 33 -9.77 7.17 -9.24
C SER A 33 -10.29 8.29 -8.36
N ILE A 34 -9.37 9.11 -7.84
CA ILE A 34 -9.64 10.40 -7.22
C ILE A 34 -9.03 11.47 -8.12
N ARG A 35 -9.77 12.55 -8.35
CA ARG A 35 -9.36 13.65 -9.23
C ARG A 35 -9.26 14.95 -8.44
N GLY A 36 -8.42 15.84 -8.93
CA GLY A 36 -8.26 17.19 -8.40
C GLY A 36 -8.15 18.20 -9.52
N LYS A 37 -7.65 19.38 -9.17
CA LYS A 37 -7.36 20.47 -10.10
C LYS A 37 -5.90 20.89 -9.99
N ASP A 38 -5.25 21.17 -11.13
CA ASP A 38 -3.97 21.87 -11.13
C ASP A 38 -4.16 23.39 -10.97
N SER A 39 -3.06 24.15 -10.99
CA SER A 39 -3.07 25.62 -10.88
C SER A 39 -3.74 26.31 -12.07
N LYS A 40 -3.87 25.62 -13.20
CA LYS A 40 -4.54 26.08 -14.43
C LYS A 40 -6.01 25.63 -14.51
N ALA A 41 -6.54 25.03 -13.43
CA ALA A 41 -7.89 24.47 -13.36
C ALA A 41 -8.16 23.26 -14.29
N ASN A 42 -7.11 22.61 -14.79
CA ASN A 42 -7.24 21.33 -15.49
C ASN A 42 -7.50 20.20 -14.49
N ASP A 43 -8.24 19.19 -14.92
CA ASP A 43 -8.43 17.99 -14.13
C ASP A 43 -7.17 17.13 -14.13
N VAL A 44 -6.74 16.74 -12.93
CA VAL A 44 -5.57 15.87 -12.73
C VAL A 44 -5.95 14.65 -11.90
N PRO A 45 -5.40 13.45 -12.20
CA PRO A 45 -5.54 12.32 -11.30
C PRO A 45 -4.70 12.57 -10.04
N LEU A 46 -5.28 12.34 -8.88
CA LEU A 46 -4.59 12.39 -7.58
C LEU A 46 -4.25 10.99 -7.08
N HIS A 47 -5.20 10.07 -7.20
CA HIS A 47 -5.07 8.67 -6.79
C HIS A 47 -5.71 7.77 -7.82
N GLY A 48 -5.16 6.57 -7.99
CA GLY A 48 -5.71 5.54 -8.85
C GLY A 48 -5.23 4.17 -8.40
N GLU A 49 -6.15 3.22 -8.27
CA GLU A 49 -5.86 1.92 -7.66
C GLU A 49 -6.82 0.83 -8.15
N LEU A 50 -6.32 -0.40 -8.21
CA LEU A 50 -7.14 -1.60 -8.40
C LEU A 50 -7.62 -2.11 -7.04
N VAL A 51 -8.93 -2.16 -6.86
CA VAL A 51 -9.60 -2.58 -5.63
C VAL A 51 -10.41 -3.83 -5.89
N ALA A 52 -10.30 -4.82 -5.00
CA ALA A 52 -11.12 -6.01 -5.03
C ALA A 52 -12.25 -5.92 -3.99
N VAL A 53 -13.47 -6.22 -4.43
CA VAL A 53 -14.66 -6.32 -3.58
C VAL A 53 -15.11 -7.77 -3.56
N ARG A 54 -15.08 -8.40 -2.38
CA ARG A 54 -15.66 -9.72 -2.17
C ARG A 54 -17.16 -9.61 -1.99
N GLU A 55 -17.93 -10.33 -2.80
CA GLU A 55 -19.37 -10.54 -2.64
C GLU A 55 -19.63 -11.96 -2.15
N GLN A 56 -20.29 -12.09 -1.00
CA GLN A 56 -20.76 -13.37 -0.47
C GLN A 56 -22.12 -13.20 0.19
N ARG A 57 -23.14 -13.92 -0.30
CA ARG A 57 -24.54 -13.83 0.20
C ARG A 57 -25.06 -12.39 0.30
N GLY A 58 -24.75 -11.55 -0.70
CA GLY A 58 -25.14 -10.14 -0.74
C GLY A 58 -24.41 -9.23 0.24
N ARG A 59 -23.40 -9.74 0.97
CA ARG A 59 -22.47 -8.93 1.76
C ARG A 59 -21.25 -8.58 0.93
N PHE A 60 -20.75 -7.36 1.13
CA PHE A 60 -19.61 -6.81 0.42
C PHE A 60 -18.49 -6.46 1.39
N GLU A 61 -17.27 -6.82 1.03
CA GLU A 61 -16.06 -6.52 1.81
C GLU A 61 -14.93 -6.10 0.87
N ILE A 62 -14.18 -5.06 1.23
CA ILE A 62 -12.96 -4.70 0.53
C ILE A 62 -11.85 -5.67 0.92
N VAL A 63 -11.24 -6.31 -0.08
CA VAL A 63 -10.15 -7.26 0.11
C VAL A 63 -8.93 -6.85 -0.71
N PRO A 64 -7.73 -7.33 -0.36
CA PRO A 64 -6.52 -7.05 -1.15
C PRO A 64 -6.70 -7.46 -2.61
N SER A 65 -6.21 -6.64 -3.55
CA SER A 65 -6.33 -6.92 -4.98
C SER A 65 -5.42 -8.05 -5.46
N ASP A 66 -4.41 -8.42 -4.68
CA ASP A 66 -3.52 -9.57 -4.91
C ASP A 66 -4.09 -10.88 -4.34
N ILE A 67 -5.32 -10.89 -3.80
CA ILE A 67 -5.97 -12.10 -3.28
C ILE A 67 -6.03 -13.26 -4.30
N LEU A 68 -6.11 -12.95 -5.60
CA LEU A 68 -6.12 -13.96 -6.66
C LEU A 68 -4.84 -14.79 -6.72
N LEU A 69 -3.71 -14.29 -6.22
CA LEU A 69 -2.46 -15.06 -6.18
C LEU A 69 -2.58 -16.29 -5.29
N ASN A 70 -3.48 -16.26 -4.31
CA ASN A 70 -3.72 -17.38 -3.39
C ASN A 70 -4.81 -18.35 -3.87
N LEU A 71 -5.42 -18.08 -5.03
CA LEU A 71 -6.52 -18.86 -5.56
C LEU A 71 -6.07 -19.54 -6.86
N PRO A 72 -5.91 -20.87 -6.89
CA PRO A 72 -5.63 -21.56 -8.13
C PRO A 72 -6.78 -21.41 -9.15
N PRO A 73 -6.45 -21.37 -10.45
CA PRO A 73 -7.47 -21.40 -11.49
C PRO A 73 -8.24 -22.72 -11.43
N HIS A 74 -9.53 -22.66 -11.72
CA HIS A 74 -10.37 -23.86 -11.77
C HIS A 74 -9.90 -24.77 -12.93
N PRO A 75 -9.64 -26.07 -12.69
CA PRO A 75 -9.01 -26.94 -13.69
C PRO A 75 -9.89 -27.16 -14.93
N ASN A 76 -11.21 -27.23 -14.73
CA ASN A 76 -12.20 -27.40 -15.79
C ASN A 76 -13.27 -26.30 -15.69
N PRO A 77 -12.95 -25.04 -16.05
CA PRO A 77 -13.88 -23.94 -15.87
C PRO A 77 -15.10 -24.11 -16.78
N PRO A 78 -16.29 -23.65 -16.37
CA PRO A 78 -17.45 -23.61 -17.25
C PRO A 78 -17.15 -22.83 -18.54
N THR A 79 -17.55 -23.38 -19.68
CA THR A 79 -17.36 -22.74 -21.00
C THR A 79 -18.29 -21.55 -21.24
N VAL A 80 -19.39 -21.46 -20.48
CA VAL A 80 -20.34 -20.34 -20.51
C VAL A 80 -20.59 -19.92 -19.07
N ALA A 81 -20.52 -18.61 -18.82
CA ALA A 81 -20.82 -18.00 -17.54
C ALA A 81 -21.95 -16.98 -17.72
N ASP A 82 -22.90 -16.98 -16.77
CA ASP A 82 -23.94 -15.97 -16.75
C ASP A 82 -23.35 -14.58 -16.49
N PRO A 83 -23.94 -13.51 -17.04
CA PRO A 83 -23.54 -12.15 -16.74
C PRO A 83 -23.59 -11.87 -15.23
N VAL A 84 -22.49 -11.38 -14.68
CA VAL A 84 -22.41 -11.05 -13.26
C VAL A 84 -22.95 -9.64 -13.03
N ALA A 85 -23.90 -9.50 -12.12
CA ALA A 85 -24.35 -8.19 -11.65
C ALA A 85 -23.25 -7.55 -10.78
N ILE A 86 -22.71 -6.41 -11.23
CA ILE A 86 -21.61 -5.70 -10.56
C ILE A 86 -22.04 -4.44 -9.80
N GLN A 87 -23.31 -4.05 -9.96
CA GLN A 87 -23.79 -2.74 -9.52
C GLN A 87 -23.72 -2.58 -8.00
N ALA A 88 -24.21 -3.57 -7.25
CA ALA A 88 -24.21 -3.53 -5.78
C ALA A 88 -22.78 -3.47 -5.20
N ALA A 89 -21.84 -4.24 -5.77
CA ALA A 89 -20.43 -4.17 -5.39
C ALA A 89 -19.80 -2.81 -5.73
N SER A 90 -20.14 -2.24 -6.89
CA SER A 90 -19.69 -0.90 -7.29
C SER A 90 -20.23 0.19 -6.36
N ASP A 91 -21.49 0.11 -5.97
CA ASP A 91 -22.14 1.08 -5.09
C ASP A 91 -21.60 0.99 -3.66
N HIS A 92 -21.36 -0.22 -3.16
CA HIS A 92 -20.63 -0.44 -1.91
C HIS A 92 -19.26 0.27 -1.96
N LEU A 93 -18.43 -0.03 -2.96
CA LEU A 93 -17.11 0.56 -3.14
C LEU A 93 -17.12 2.11 -3.22
N LYS A 94 -18.07 2.68 -3.95
CA LYS A 94 -18.24 4.15 -4.06
C LYS A 94 -18.63 4.79 -2.74
N SER A 95 -19.46 4.12 -1.95
CA SER A 95 -20.01 4.62 -0.68
C SER A 95 -19.08 4.39 0.53
N THR A 96 -18.09 3.50 0.41
CA THR A 96 -17.14 3.18 1.48
C THR A 96 -15.72 3.65 1.10
N TYR A 97 -14.93 2.75 0.52
CA TYR A 97 -13.49 2.93 0.34
C TYR A 97 -13.13 4.07 -0.61
N GLN A 98 -13.93 4.36 -1.65
CA GLN A 98 -13.65 5.50 -2.52
C GLN A 98 -13.77 6.84 -1.75
N LEU A 99 -14.68 6.95 -0.79
CA LEU A 99 -14.81 8.15 0.04
C LEU A 99 -13.62 8.29 1.00
N GLU A 100 -13.11 7.19 1.55
CA GLU A 100 -11.89 7.18 2.36
C GLU A 100 -10.67 7.61 1.55
N CYS A 101 -10.50 7.08 0.33
CA CYS A 101 -9.46 7.54 -0.60
C CYS A 101 -9.59 9.04 -0.91
N ARG A 102 -10.82 9.52 -1.16
CA ARG A 102 -11.07 10.95 -1.39
C ARG A 102 -10.66 11.78 -0.18
N ALA A 103 -11.01 11.36 1.04
CA ALA A 103 -10.68 12.07 2.27
C ALA A 103 -9.16 12.17 2.46
N ARG A 104 -8.43 11.07 2.29
CA ARG A 104 -6.95 11.06 2.33
C ARG A 104 -6.34 12.02 1.30
N SER A 105 -6.77 11.92 0.03
CA SER A 105 -6.29 12.85 -1.01
C SER A 105 -6.66 14.30 -0.73
N GLN A 106 -7.79 14.56 -0.09
CA GLN A 106 -8.21 15.90 0.30
C GLN A 106 -7.29 16.49 1.37
N GLU A 107 -6.93 15.70 2.40
CA GLU A 107 -5.99 16.10 3.45
C GLU A 107 -4.59 16.40 2.90
N GLU A 108 -4.06 15.51 2.05
CA GLU A 108 -2.76 15.71 1.37
C GLU A 108 -2.74 17.01 0.56
N ARG A 109 -3.83 17.29 -0.16
CA ARG A 109 -3.98 18.49 -1.00
C ARG A 109 -4.06 19.77 -0.17
N GLN A 110 -4.82 19.74 0.93
CA GLN A 110 -4.89 20.86 1.88
C GLN A 110 -3.52 21.12 2.53
N HIS A 111 -2.81 20.06 2.91
CA HIS A 111 -1.47 20.17 3.47
C HIS A 111 -0.48 20.78 2.46
N PHE A 112 -0.47 20.29 1.22
CA PHE A 112 0.37 20.83 0.15
C PHE A 112 0.05 22.30 -0.14
N ALA A 113 -1.23 22.65 -0.29
CA ALA A 113 -1.66 24.02 -0.54
C ALA A 113 -1.27 24.96 0.60
N ARG A 114 -1.34 24.50 1.86
CA ARG A 114 -0.88 25.24 3.03
C ARG A 114 0.62 25.52 2.98
N ILE A 115 1.45 24.53 2.68
CA ILE A 115 2.91 24.73 2.51
C ILE A 115 3.20 25.73 1.39
N CYS A 116 2.52 25.61 0.25
CA CYS A 116 2.67 26.57 -0.85
C CYS A 116 2.25 27.99 -0.45
N ARG A 117 1.16 28.14 0.31
CA ARG A 117 0.68 29.42 0.82
C ARG A 117 1.74 30.08 1.72
N GLU A 118 2.21 29.36 2.73
CA GLU A 118 3.22 29.85 3.68
C GLU A 118 4.50 30.31 2.96
N TYR A 119 4.96 29.54 1.96
CA TYR A 119 6.12 29.91 1.15
C TYR A 119 5.87 31.17 0.30
N LEU A 120 4.74 31.23 -0.40
CA LEU A 120 4.41 32.35 -1.28
C LEU A 120 4.23 33.64 -0.49
N GLU A 121 3.55 33.60 0.65
CA GLU A 121 3.39 34.75 1.53
C GLU A 121 4.75 35.29 1.96
N ARG A 122 5.63 34.45 2.52
CA ARG A 122 6.99 34.87 2.93
C ARG A 122 7.79 35.47 1.77
N SER A 123 7.71 34.88 0.58
CA SER A 123 8.43 35.32 -0.60
C SER A 123 7.92 36.67 -1.11
N PHE A 124 6.60 36.83 -1.23
CA PHE A 124 6.00 38.09 -1.67
C PHE A 124 6.19 39.20 -0.65
N ASP A 125 6.04 38.93 0.64
CA ASP A 125 6.21 39.92 1.69
C ASP A 125 7.65 40.48 1.67
N ALA A 126 8.66 39.62 1.50
CA ALA A 126 10.05 40.05 1.36
C ALA A 126 10.29 40.90 0.08
N ARG A 127 9.69 40.52 -1.05
CA ARG A 127 9.81 41.26 -2.33
C ARG A 127 9.09 42.61 -2.27
N ILE A 128 7.88 42.64 -1.72
CA ILE A 128 7.06 43.85 -1.58
C ILE A 128 7.76 44.83 -0.64
N LYS A 129 8.29 44.36 0.51
CA LYS A 129 9.04 45.21 1.44
C LYS A 129 10.23 45.90 0.75
N ARG A 130 11.07 45.15 0.02
CA ARG A 130 12.20 45.73 -0.73
C ARG A 130 11.75 46.72 -1.81
N ALA A 131 10.65 46.43 -2.50
CA ALA A 131 10.09 47.31 -3.52
C ALA A 131 9.54 48.61 -2.90
N GLN A 132 8.87 48.51 -1.74
CA GLN A 132 8.36 49.65 -0.98
C GLN A 132 9.49 50.54 -0.45
N GLU A 133 10.55 49.96 0.12
CA GLU A 133 11.74 50.70 0.57
C GLU A 133 12.35 51.50 -0.59
N ARG A 134 12.51 50.87 -1.77
CA ARG A 134 13.01 51.55 -2.97
C ARG A 134 12.07 52.66 -3.45
N ALA A 135 10.77 52.41 -3.46
CA ALA A 135 9.77 53.41 -3.86
C ALA A 135 9.78 54.62 -2.90
N MET A 136 9.94 54.40 -1.60
CA MET A 136 10.03 55.46 -0.59
C MET A 136 11.27 56.34 -0.79
N ILE A 137 12.44 55.73 -1.06
CA ILE A 137 13.68 56.47 -1.34
C ILE A 137 13.51 57.36 -2.58
N LEU A 138 13.03 56.80 -3.69
CA LEU A 138 12.83 57.54 -4.94
C LEU A 138 11.78 58.66 -4.80
N ALA A 139 10.71 58.43 -4.02
CA ALA A 139 9.72 59.46 -3.73
C ALA A 139 10.30 60.63 -2.92
N ALA A 140 11.18 60.34 -1.96
CA ALA A 140 11.89 61.38 -1.21
C ALA A 140 12.82 62.21 -2.13
N GLU A 141 13.57 61.54 -3.02
CA GLU A 141 14.42 62.23 -4.00
C GLU A 141 13.62 63.11 -4.97
N ALA A 142 12.47 62.61 -5.46
CA ALA A 142 11.59 63.34 -6.37
C ALA A 142 10.99 64.63 -5.78
N THR A 143 10.93 64.75 -4.45
CA THR A 143 10.47 65.97 -3.76
C THR A 143 11.46 67.11 -3.97
N THR A 144 12.75 66.80 -4.01
CA THR A 144 13.84 67.79 -4.12
C THR A 144 14.35 67.91 -5.56
N LYS A 145 14.24 66.84 -6.35
CA LYS A 145 14.80 66.70 -7.71
C LYS A 145 13.74 66.22 -8.70
N PRO A 146 13.16 67.12 -9.52
CA PRO A 146 12.07 66.79 -10.43
C PRO A 146 12.38 65.67 -11.43
N GLU A 147 13.65 65.47 -11.79
CA GLU A 147 14.09 64.42 -12.71
C GLU A 147 13.82 62.99 -12.21
N TYR A 148 13.63 62.80 -10.88
CA TYR A 148 13.33 61.49 -10.28
C TYR A 148 11.84 61.14 -10.27
N LYS A 149 10.96 62.05 -10.71
CA LYS A 149 9.51 61.85 -10.65
C LYS A 149 9.04 60.61 -11.41
N LEU A 150 9.55 60.39 -12.62
CA LEU A 150 9.21 59.22 -13.43
C LEU A 150 9.63 57.91 -12.74
N SER A 151 10.86 57.86 -12.21
CA SER A 151 11.39 56.70 -11.49
C SER A 151 10.59 56.38 -10.22
N ALA A 152 10.13 57.41 -9.50
CA ALA A 152 9.27 57.26 -8.33
C ALA A 152 7.89 56.68 -8.71
N ASP A 153 7.29 57.18 -9.80
CA ASP A 153 6.02 56.67 -10.32
C ASP A 153 6.12 55.21 -10.79
N GLU A 154 7.21 54.85 -11.48
CA GLU A 154 7.49 53.47 -11.90
C GLU A 154 7.70 52.52 -10.70
N ALA A 155 8.44 52.96 -9.69
CA ALA A 155 8.67 52.18 -8.48
C ALA A 155 7.36 51.93 -7.70
N ARG A 156 6.48 52.93 -7.64
CA ARG A 156 5.14 52.79 -7.05
C ARG A 156 4.30 51.78 -7.82
N LYS A 157 4.23 51.90 -9.15
CA LYS A 157 3.51 50.93 -10.00
C LYS A 157 4.03 49.51 -9.82
N TYR A 158 5.34 49.34 -9.65
CA TYR A 158 5.93 48.02 -9.41
C TYR A 158 5.48 47.41 -8.07
N VAL A 159 5.32 48.20 -7.00
CA VAL A 159 4.75 47.73 -5.74
C VAL A 159 3.30 47.27 -5.93
N GLU A 160 2.47 48.07 -6.61
CA GLU A 160 1.07 47.75 -6.91
C GLU A 160 0.97 46.45 -7.73
N GLU A 161 1.84 46.27 -8.74
CA GLU A 161 1.91 45.05 -9.54
C GLU A 161 2.28 43.82 -8.70
N LEU A 162 3.26 43.94 -7.80
CA LEU A 162 3.64 42.83 -6.91
C LEU A 162 2.50 42.44 -5.95
N GLN A 163 1.75 43.42 -5.44
CA GLN A 163 0.58 43.18 -4.59
C GLN A 163 -0.51 42.45 -5.37
N ARG A 164 -0.80 42.87 -6.60
CA ARG A 164 -1.75 42.19 -7.48
C ARG A 164 -1.32 40.75 -7.78
N GLN A 165 -0.05 40.53 -8.10
CA GLN A 165 0.49 39.19 -8.35
C GLN A 165 0.40 38.28 -7.12
N ARG A 166 0.62 38.83 -5.92
CA ARG A 166 0.44 38.10 -4.66
C ARG A 166 -1.00 37.60 -4.51
N GLU A 167 -1.97 38.48 -4.71
CA GLU A 167 -3.40 38.15 -4.58
C GLU A 167 -3.85 37.12 -5.63
N GLU A 168 -3.44 37.27 -6.88
CA GLU A 168 -3.73 36.32 -7.96
C GLU A 168 -3.15 34.93 -7.67
N ARG A 169 -1.89 34.88 -7.20
CA ARG A 169 -1.23 33.60 -6.88
C ARG A 169 -1.85 32.90 -5.68
N LEU A 170 -2.17 33.65 -4.62
CA LEU A 170 -2.77 33.08 -3.41
C LEU A 170 -4.22 32.62 -3.64
N SER A 171 -5.02 33.39 -4.37
CA SER A 171 -6.38 32.99 -4.74
C SER A 171 -6.40 31.74 -5.63
N GLY A 172 -5.38 31.56 -6.49
CA GLY A 172 -5.19 30.36 -7.29
C GLY A 172 -4.96 29.07 -6.49
N LEU A 173 -4.48 29.16 -5.23
CA LEU A 173 -4.20 27.98 -4.40
C LEU A 173 -5.46 27.23 -3.96
N GLY A 174 -6.61 27.89 -3.83
CA GLY A 174 -7.84 27.21 -3.41
C GLY A 174 -8.24 26.07 -4.36
N ARG A 175 -7.91 26.19 -5.65
CA ARG A 175 -8.11 25.12 -6.64
C ARG A 175 -7.23 23.90 -6.35
N LEU A 176 -6.04 24.11 -5.78
CA LEU A 176 -5.11 23.06 -5.37
C LEU A 176 -5.58 22.31 -4.12
N GLU A 177 -6.64 22.74 -3.45
CA GLU A 177 -7.18 22.01 -2.29
C GLU A 177 -8.21 20.97 -2.71
N ILE A 178 -8.74 21.04 -3.93
CA ILE A 178 -9.89 20.22 -4.34
C ILE A 178 -9.45 18.78 -4.62
N ALA A 179 -10.07 17.81 -3.95
CA ALA A 179 -10.13 16.40 -4.30
C ALA A 179 -11.60 15.95 -4.45
N ARG A 180 -11.90 15.16 -5.47
CA ARG A 180 -13.23 14.66 -5.78
C ARG A 180 -13.17 13.23 -6.28
N THR A 181 -14.24 12.48 -6.07
CA THR A 181 -14.35 11.13 -6.62
C THR A 181 -14.30 11.17 -8.15
N GLY A 182 -13.50 10.28 -8.72
CA GLY A 182 -13.44 10.02 -10.15
C GLY A 182 -14.27 8.79 -10.54
N PRO A 183 -14.17 8.35 -11.80
CA PRO A 183 -14.84 7.14 -12.26
C PRO A 183 -14.40 5.90 -11.47
N VAL A 184 -15.35 4.99 -11.28
CA VAL A 184 -15.14 3.61 -10.84
C VAL A 184 -15.46 2.72 -12.04
N ARG A 185 -14.50 1.90 -12.46
CA ARG A 185 -14.61 1.05 -13.66
C ARG A 185 -14.43 -0.40 -13.27
N HIS A 186 -15.38 -1.24 -13.64
CA HIS A 186 -15.20 -2.68 -13.49
C HIS A 186 -14.15 -3.18 -14.47
N VAL A 187 -13.22 -3.97 -13.94
CA VAL A 187 -12.17 -4.63 -14.71
C VAL A 187 -12.61 -6.05 -14.98
N ALA A 188 -12.75 -6.90 -13.97
CA ALA A 188 -13.11 -8.31 -14.16
C ALA A 188 -13.79 -8.86 -12.90
N THR A 189 -14.41 -10.03 -13.01
CA THR A 189 -14.89 -10.78 -11.87
C THR A 189 -14.26 -12.17 -11.83
N ALA A 190 -13.77 -12.58 -10.66
CA ALA A 190 -13.43 -13.96 -10.39
C ALA A 190 -14.56 -14.63 -9.61
N ILE A 191 -15.06 -15.75 -10.14
CA ILE A 191 -15.99 -16.64 -9.44
C ILE A 191 -15.14 -17.68 -8.73
N VAL A 192 -15.23 -17.69 -7.41
CA VAL A 192 -14.45 -18.58 -6.56
C VAL A 192 -15.38 -19.67 -6.03
N LEU A 193 -15.08 -20.91 -6.40
CA LEU A 193 -15.85 -22.08 -6.00
C LEU A 193 -15.17 -22.76 -4.80
N ALA A 194 -15.97 -23.40 -3.96
CA ALA A 194 -15.45 -24.30 -2.93
C ALA A 194 -14.70 -25.48 -3.57
N ALA A 195 -13.75 -26.07 -2.85
CA ALA A 195 -13.09 -27.29 -3.28
C ALA A 195 -14.09 -28.43 -3.52
N GLY A 196 -13.79 -29.30 -4.50
CA GLY A 196 -14.41 -30.61 -4.60
C GLY A 196 -13.81 -31.60 -3.59
N ALA A 197 -14.49 -32.74 -3.37
CA ALA A 197 -14.13 -33.74 -2.36
C ALA A 197 -12.66 -34.22 -2.41
N ASP A 198 -12.04 -34.29 -3.59
CA ASP A 198 -10.64 -34.71 -3.75
C ASP A 198 -9.63 -33.68 -3.20
N THR A 199 -9.95 -32.38 -3.30
CA THR A 199 -9.12 -31.31 -2.73
C THR A 199 -9.35 -31.16 -1.23
N GLU A 200 -10.58 -31.44 -0.75
CA GLU A 200 -10.88 -31.52 0.68
C GLU A 200 -10.08 -32.64 1.38
N ALA A 201 -9.89 -33.79 0.73
CA ALA A 201 -9.06 -34.87 1.26
C ALA A 201 -7.57 -34.47 1.36
N GLN A 202 -7.02 -33.82 0.33
CA GLN A 202 -5.64 -33.31 0.37
C GLN A 202 -5.44 -32.19 1.40
N LEU A 203 -6.47 -31.38 1.64
CA LEU A 203 -6.46 -30.38 2.71
C LEU A 203 -6.54 -31.01 4.10
N ALA A 204 -7.33 -32.08 4.27
CA ALA A 204 -7.42 -32.82 5.52
C ALA A 204 -6.05 -33.38 5.92
N ASP A 205 -5.31 -33.95 4.97
CA ASP A 205 -3.92 -34.42 5.17
C ASP A 205 -2.94 -33.29 5.54
N LEU A 206 -3.23 -32.04 5.16
CA LEU A 206 -2.42 -30.86 5.52
C LEU A 206 -2.90 -30.18 6.81
N ALA A 207 -4.15 -30.40 7.19
CA ALA A 207 -4.81 -29.87 8.38
C ALA A 207 -4.55 -30.72 9.64
N ASP A 208 -3.82 -31.83 9.53
CA ASP A 208 -3.30 -32.64 10.65
C ASP A 208 -2.29 -31.89 11.55
N GLU A 209 -2.11 -30.58 11.35
CA GLU A 209 -1.26 -29.70 12.15
C GLU A 209 -2.08 -28.92 13.20
N LEU A 210 -2.11 -29.46 14.42
CA LEU A 210 -2.52 -28.82 15.69
C LEU A 210 -3.97 -28.30 15.76
N ASP A 211 -4.53 -28.33 16.97
CA ASP A 211 -5.79 -27.63 17.27
C ASP A 211 -5.69 -26.16 16.78
N PRO A 212 -6.69 -25.63 16.05
CA PRO A 212 -6.69 -24.26 15.54
C PRO A 212 -6.36 -23.19 16.60
N ASN A 213 -6.75 -23.43 17.86
CA ASN A 213 -6.41 -22.54 18.98
C ASN A 213 -4.93 -22.58 19.32
N VAL A 214 -4.31 -23.77 19.34
CA VAL A 214 -2.88 -23.93 19.62
C VAL A 214 -2.05 -23.32 18.51
N ARG A 215 -2.46 -23.48 17.24
CA ARG A 215 -1.81 -22.82 16.12
C ARG A 215 -1.85 -21.29 16.26
N ARG A 216 -3.01 -20.72 16.61
CA ARG A 216 -3.15 -19.28 16.83
C ARG A 216 -2.28 -18.78 17.98
N GLN A 217 -2.23 -19.52 19.09
CA GLN A 217 -1.36 -19.19 20.22
C GLN A 217 0.13 -19.24 19.81
N SER A 218 0.51 -20.25 19.02
CA SER A 218 1.86 -20.41 18.47
C SER A 218 2.25 -19.24 17.56
N GLU A 219 1.36 -18.80 16.66
CA GLU A 219 1.59 -17.66 15.77
C GLU A 219 1.73 -16.34 16.56
N LEU A 220 0.86 -16.09 17.56
CA LEU A 220 0.94 -14.91 18.41
C LEU A 220 2.24 -14.87 19.24
N ALA A 221 2.61 -15.99 19.86
CA ALA A 221 3.86 -16.10 20.63
C ALA A 221 5.09 -15.90 19.73
N ALA A 222 5.05 -16.40 18.49
CA ALA A 222 6.10 -16.15 17.52
C ALA A 222 6.20 -14.66 17.16
N GLU A 223 5.08 -13.98 16.87
CA GLU A 223 5.08 -12.53 16.58
C GLU A 223 5.63 -11.70 17.74
N ASP A 224 5.26 -12.03 18.99
CA ASP A 224 5.76 -11.37 20.19
C ASP A 224 7.30 -11.46 20.27
N MET A 225 7.85 -12.64 20.02
CA MET A 225 9.29 -12.87 19.96
C MET A 225 9.97 -12.10 18.82
N VAL A 226 9.35 -12.04 17.64
CA VAL A 226 9.88 -11.27 16.51
C VAL A 226 9.93 -9.78 16.83
N VAL A 227 8.89 -9.22 17.46
CA VAL A 227 8.88 -7.81 17.88
C VAL A 227 9.99 -7.55 18.92
N ALA A 228 10.17 -8.44 19.90
CA ALA A 228 11.24 -8.33 20.87
C ALA A 228 12.63 -8.37 20.20
N ALA A 229 12.85 -9.32 19.29
CA ALA A 229 14.09 -9.44 18.53
C ALA A 229 14.40 -8.19 17.68
N LEU A 230 13.38 -7.59 17.05
CA LEU A 230 13.57 -6.36 16.27
C LEU A 230 13.96 -5.17 17.17
N LYS A 231 13.42 -5.08 18.39
CA LYS A 231 13.83 -4.07 19.38
C LYS A 231 15.29 -4.27 19.79
N GLU A 232 15.70 -5.51 20.07
CA GLU A 232 17.09 -5.86 20.39
C GLU A 232 18.06 -5.56 19.24
N GLU A 233 17.62 -5.72 17.99
CA GLU A 233 18.37 -5.34 16.78
C GLU A 233 18.46 -3.80 16.57
N GLY A 234 17.83 -3.00 17.45
CA GLY A 234 17.92 -1.54 17.45
C GLY A 234 16.86 -0.84 16.59
N PHE A 235 15.76 -1.51 16.24
CA PHE A 235 14.60 -0.84 15.64
C PHE A 235 13.80 -0.11 16.73
N PRO A 236 13.46 1.19 16.56
CA PRO A 236 12.63 1.92 17.51
C PRO A 236 11.24 1.29 17.65
N GLU A 237 10.72 1.24 18.88
CA GLU A 237 9.42 0.62 19.17
C GLU A 237 8.26 1.28 18.42
N ASP A 238 8.29 2.61 18.26
CA ASP A 238 7.32 3.40 17.49
C ASP A 238 7.40 3.16 15.98
N ARG A 239 8.40 2.40 15.51
CA ARG A 239 8.63 2.07 14.10
C ARG A 239 8.56 0.58 13.81
N ILE A 240 8.07 -0.22 14.75
CA ILE A 240 7.73 -1.63 14.58
C ILE A 240 6.20 -1.77 14.59
N GLU A 241 5.61 -2.14 13.46
CA GLU A 241 4.17 -2.22 13.26
C GLU A 241 3.75 -3.64 12.90
N ARG A 242 2.70 -4.15 13.56
CA ARG A 242 2.01 -5.38 13.11
C ARG A 242 1.02 -5.03 12.02
N VAL A 243 1.26 -5.54 10.82
CA VAL A 243 0.52 -5.23 9.59
C VAL A 243 -0.11 -6.46 8.94
N GLY A 244 -0.01 -7.65 9.55
CA GLY A 244 -0.61 -8.88 9.01
C GLY A 244 -2.13 -8.77 8.73
N HIS A 245 -2.86 -8.01 9.57
CA HIS A 245 -4.29 -7.73 9.37
C HIS A 245 -4.58 -6.93 8.08
N LEU A 246 -3.61 -6.20 7.55
CA LEU A 246 -3.69 -5.49 6.26
C LEU A 246 -3.46 -6.42 5.06
N LYS A 247 -3.10 -7.69 5.31
CA LYS A 247 -2.91 -8.74 4.29
C LYS A 247 -1.93 -8.35 3.17
N LEU A 248 -0.83 -7.69 3.54
CA LEU A 248 0.21 -7.22 2.62
C LEU A 248 1.20 -8.31 2.16
N GLY A 249 1.02 -9.55 2.65
CA GLY A 249 1.90 -10.70 2.43
C GLY A 249 3.14 -10.72 3.33
N PHE A 250 3.07 -10.02 4.47
CA PHE A 250 3.99 -10.09 5.61
C PHE A 250 3.29 -9.57 6.88
N ASP A 251 3.76 -9.99 8.05
CA ASP A 251 3.07 -9.74 9.34
C ASP A 251 3.58 -8.51 10.08
N VAL A 252 4.88 -8.23 10.02
CA VAL A 252 5.53 -7.13 10.75
C VAL A 252 6.32 -6.23 9.82
N ARG A 253 6.21 -4.92 10.00
CA ARG A 253 7.03 -3.92 9.32
C ARG A 253 7.86 -3.18 10.36
N ALA A 254 9.18 -3.18 10.18
CA ALA A 254 10.09 -2.41 11.02
C ALA A 254 10.97 -1.51 10.15
N HIS A 255 11.24 -0.29 10.62
CA HIS A 255 12.18 0.60 9.94
C HIS A 255 12.99 1.46 10.90
N ARG A 256 14.23 1.78 10.53
CA ARG A 256 15.10 2.69 11.29
C ARG A 256 15.97 3.51 10.34
N ILE A 257 16.38 4.70 10.76
CA ILE A 257 17.36 5.49 10.01
C ILE A 257 18.70 4.78 10.16
N ALA A 258 19.29 4.39 9.03
CA ALA A 258 20.59 3.75 8.96
C ALA A 258 21.72 4.80 8.95
N ASP A 259 21.48 5.95 8.32
CA ASP A 259 22.40 7.08 8.26
C ASP A 259 21.60 8.41 8.34
N GLU A 260 21.85 9.21 9.38
CA GLU A 260 21.17 10.49 9.59
C GLU A 260 21.61 11.58 8.61
N ALA A 261 22.82 11.49 8.06
CA ALA A 261 23.36 12.48 7.14
C ALA A 261 22.77 12.32 5.73
N THR A 262 22.57 11.07 5.28
CA THR A 262 21.96 10.78 3.97
C THR A 262 20.43 10.65 4.07
N GLY A 263 19.91 10.31 5.26
CA GLY A 263 18.51 9.94 5.45
C GLY A 263 18.20 8.51 5.01
N ASP A 264 19.21 7.66 4.83
CA ASP A 264 19.01 6.26 4.45
C ASP A 264 18.20 5.52 5.51
N VAL A 265 17.21 4.73 5.07
CA VAL A 265 16.31 3.99 5.95
C VAL A 265 16.48 2.50 5.70
N LEU A 266 16.80 1.76 6.76
CA LEU A 266 16.74 0.30 6.75
C LEU A 266 15.31 -0.14 7.03
N VAL A 267 14.74 -0.96 6.15
CA VAL A 267 13.38 -1.50 6.27
C VAL A 267 13.41 -3.02 6.28
N LYS A 268 12.72 -3.62 7.26
CA LYS A 268 12.41 -5.05 7.32
C LYS A 268 10.90 -5.26 7.20
N ARG A 269 10.50 -6.12 6.28
CA ARG A 269 9.13 -6.62 6.07
C ARG A 269 9.16 -8.11 6.39
N VAL A 270 8.65 -8.48 7.54
CA VAL A 270 8.88 -9.78 8.16
C VAL A 270 7.59 -10.60 8.12
N GLU A 271 7.65 -11.75 7.46
CA GLU A 271 6.67 -12.83 7.59
C GLU A 271 7.07 -13.74 8.74
N VAL A 272 6.13 -14.04 9.64
CA VAL A 272 6.40 -14.75 10.89
C VAL A 272 5.72 -16.12 10.88
N LYS A 273 6.49 -17.18 11.15
CA LYS A 273 5.95 -18.55 11.24
C LYS A 273 6.33 -19.20 12.56
N GLY A 274 5.34 -19.47 13.41
CA GLY A 274 5.51 -20.30 14.61
C GLY A 274 5.24 -21.77 14.28
N ARG A 275 6.23 -22.66 14.45
CA ARG A 275 6.11 -24.10 14.14
C ARG A 275 6.74 -24.97 15.21
N VAL A 276 6.23 -26.18 15.37
CA VAL A 276 6.93 -27.21 16.14
C VAL A 276 8.18 -27.61 15.36
N ARG A 277 9.30 -27.79 16.06
CA ARG A 277 10.58 -28.12 15.43
C ARG A 277 10.48 -29.39 14.58
N GLY A 278 11.04 -29.30 13.38
CA GLY A 278 11.03 -30.38 12.39
C GLY A 278 9.82 -30.35 11.45
N GLN A 279 8.76 -29.59 11.76
CA GLN A 279 7.64 -29.40 10.84
C GLN A 279 8.04 -28.50 9.67
N PRO A 280 7.50 -28.75 8.46
CA PRO A 280 7.72 -27.87 7.33
C PRO A 280 7.13 -26.47 7.57
N VAL A 281 7.74 -25.47 6.95
CA VAL A 281 7.24 -24.10 6.93
C VAL A 281 6.45 -23.89 5.64
N ARG A 282 5.25 -23.34 5.73
CA ARG A 282 4.39 -23.07 4.58
C ARG A 282 4.16 -21.58 4.42
N LEU A 283 4.48 -21.06 3.24
CA LEU A 283 4.16 -19.69 2.83
C LEU A 283 2.99 -19.71 1.86
N THR A 284 2.07 -18.76 1.96
CA THR A 284 1.07 -18.56 0.90
C THR A 284 1.75 -18.11 -0.39
N THR A 285 1.08 -18.30 -1.51
CA THR A 285 1.60 -17.86 -2.82
C THR A 285 1.82 -16.34 -2.86
N ASN A 286 0.93 -15.56 -2.24
CA ASN A 286 1.14 -14.11 -2.07
C ASN A 286 2.40 -13.81 -1.25
N GLU A 287 2.60 -14.46 -0.09
CA GLU A 287 3.81 -14.27 0.74
C GLU A 287 5.09 -14.56 -0.07
N TRP A 288 5.11 -15.66 -0.82
CA TRP A 288 6.26 -16.02 -1.65
C TRP A 288 6.53 -15.01 -2.76
N TYR A 289 5.50 -14.56 -3.49
CA TYR A 289 5.67 -13.55 -4.53
C TYR A 289 6.05 -12.18 -3.95
N LYS A 290 5.55 -11.82 -2.77
CA LYS A 290 6.00 -10.61 -2.05
C LYS A 290 7.46 -10.73 -1.64
N ALA A 291 7.92 -11.91 -1.21
CA ALA A 291 9.33 -12.15 -0.95
C ALA A 291 10.19 -11.92 -2.19
N GLN A 292 9.75 -12.41 -3.37
CA GLN A 292 10.42 -12.15 -4.64
C GLN A 292 10.43 -10.66 -5.02
N GLN A 293 9.31 -9.96 -4.83
CA GLN A 293 9.17 -8.54 -5.17
C GLN A 293 10.00 -7.62 -4.26
N LEU A 294 10.00 -7.89 -2.96
CA LEU A 294 10.60 -7.04 -1.92
C LEU A 294 12.06 -7.42 -1.63
N ALA A 295 12.50 -8.59 -2.09
CA ALA A 295 13.88 -9.07 -2.10
C ALA A 295 14.60 -8.84 -0.76
N GLU A 296 15.65 -8.03 -0.74
CA GLU A 296 16.51 -7.79 0.43
C GLU A 296 15.79 -7.17 1.63
N THR A 297 14.63 -6.56 1.42
CA THR A 297 13.84 -5.99 2.51
C THR A 297 12.81 -6.97 3.08
N TYR A 298 12.63 -8.14 2.45
CA TYR A 298 11.74 -9.19 2.94
C TYR A 298 12.50 -10.22 3.77
N TRP A 299 11.92 -10.58 4.90
CA TRP A 299 12.48 -11.53 5.85
C TRP A 299 11.45 -12.58 6.22
N LEU A 300 11.89 -13.83 6.32
CA LEU A 300 11.13 -14.90 6.95
C LEU A 300 11.72 -15.14 8.34
N TYR A 301 10.94 -14.90 9.38
CA TYR A 301 11.31 -15.23 10.75
C TYR A 301 10.54 -16.49 11.17
N VAL A 302 11.26 -17.57 11.43
CA VAL A 302 10.69 -18.85 11.88
C VAL A 302 11.00 -19.03 13.35
N VAL A 303 9.97 -19.16 14.18
CA VAL A 303 10.12 -19.47 15.60
C VAL A 303 9.79 -20.94 15.81
N TRP A 304 10.81 -21.73 16.14
CA TRP A 304 10.67 -23.13 16.50
C TRP A 304 10.25 -23.28 17.95
N ASP A 305 9.22 -24.09 18.18
CA ASP A 305 8.65 -24.39 19.49
C ASP A 305 8.25 -23.13 20.30
N PRO A 306 7.45 -22.19 19.74
CA PRO A 306 7.18 -20.89 20.35
C PRO A 306 6.46 -20.97 21.71
N LEU A 307 5.72 -22.06 21.96
CA LEU A 307 5.04 -22.34 23.24
C LEU A 307 5.88 -23.23 24.18
N GLY A 308 7.06 -23.66 23.72
CA GLY A 308 7.97 -24.51 24.47
C GLY A 308 8.84 -23.72 25.46
N PRO A 309 9.59 -24.42 26.33
CA PRO A 309 10.46 -23.79 27.33
C PRO A 309 11.71 -23.12 26.73
N ALA A 310 12.05 -23.44 25.48
CA ALA A 310 13.24 -22.95 24.80
C ALA A 310 12.94 -22.65 23.31
N PRO A 311 12.16 -21.60 23.02
CA PRO A 311 11.84 -21.25 21.65
C PRO A 311 13.08 -20.73 20.92
N GLU A 312 13.25 -21.09 19.65
CA GLU A 312 14.39 -20.68 18.83
C GLU A 312 13.93 -19.83 17.64
N LEU A 313 14.47 -18.61 17.52
CA LEU A 313 14.19 -17.73 16.39
C LEU A 313 15.26 -17.84 15.30
N VAL A 314 14.83 -18.28 14.11
CA VAL A 314 15.59 -18.30 12.87
C VAL A 314 15.18 -17.12 11.98
N ARG A 315 16.17 -16.43 11.39
CA ARG A 315 15.97 -15.27 10.52
C ARG A 315 16.52 -15.57 9.13
N ILE A 316 15.71 -15.36 8.10
CA ILE A 316 16.10 -15.59 6.70
C ILE A 316 15.80 -14.35 5.87
N GLN A 317 16.83 -13.59 5.49
CA GLN A 317 16.70 -12.49 4.52
C GLN A 317 16.54 -13.03 3.10
N ASN A 318 15.64 -12.42 2.33
CA ASN A 318 15.35 -12.78 0.96
C ASN A 318 15.14 -14.31 0.78
N PRO A 319 14.12 -14.87 1.48
CA PRO A 319 13.86 -16.30 1.45
C PRO A 319 13.57 -16.80 0.03
N ALA A 320 13.05 -15.94 -0.85
CA ALA A 320 12.79 -16.27 -2.24
C ALA A 320 14.04 -16.73 -2.99
N VAL A 321 15.20 -16.09 -2.81
CA VAL A 321 16.46 -16.52 -3.45
C VAL A 321 17.10 -17.68 -2.70
N ARG A 322 16.97 -17.71 -1.37
CA ARG A 322 17.65 -18.70 -0.51
C ARG A 322 16.97 -20.05 -0.46
N LEU A 323 15.65 -20.09 -0.60
CA LEU A 323 14.84 -21.29 -0.40
C LEU A 323 14.14 -21.76 -1.70
N ASP A 324 14.36 -21.10 -2.85
CA ASP A 324 13.71 -21.49 -4.13
C ASP A 324 14.00 -22.94 -4.51
N HIS A 325 15.23 -23.39 -4.25
CA HIS A 325 15.68 -24.74 -4.57
C HIS A 325 15.02 -25.83 -3.70
N ALA A 326 14.48 -25.46 -2.54
CA ALA A 326 13.93 -26.39 -1.56
C ALA A 326 12.40 -26.36 -1.48
N LYS A 327 11.77 -25.33 -2.04
CA LYS A 327 10.32 -25.17 -1.95
C LYS A 327 9.61 -26.24 -2.79
N ARG A 328 8.44 -26.66 -2.32
CA ARG A 328 7.51 -27.51 -3.07
C ARG A 328 6.13 -26.85 -3.08
N GLU A 329 5.51 -26.77 -4.24
CA GLU A 329 4.14 -26.30 -4.36
C GLU A 329 3.16 -27.38 -3.88
N ILE A 330 2.19 -27.00 -3.05
CA ILE A 330 1.16 -27.92 -2.52
C ILE A 330 -0.26 -27.32 -2.64
N VAL A 331 -1.28 -28.19 -2.60
CA VAL A 331 -2.73 -27.88 -2.73
C VAL A 331 -3.13 -27.31 -4.09
N ALA A 332 -2.32 -27.55 -5.13
CA ALA A 332 -2.36 -26.85 -6.41
C ALA A 332 -2.04 -25.34 -6.27
N ALA A 333 -0.79 -25.03 -5.89
CA ALA A 333 -0.17 -23.70 -5.95
C ALA A 333 -0.78 -22.60 -5.05
N ARG A 334 -1.44 -22.96 -3.94
CA ARG A 334 -1.84 -21.99 -2.89
C ARG A 334 -0.74 -21.74 -1.86
N PHE A 335 0.12 -22.74 -1.65
CA PHE A 335 1.22 -22.66 -0.71
C PHE A 335 2.53 -23.17 -1.31
N PHE A 336 3.62 -22.58 -0.84
CA PHE A 336 4.97 -23.10 -0.95
C PHE A 336 5.37 -23.72 0.38
N GLU A 337 5.61 -25.03 0.38
CA GLU A 337 6.11 -25.77 1.53
C GLU A 337 7.63 -25.87 1.47
N ILE A 338 8.28 -25.59 2.60
CA ILE A 338 9.73 -25.56 2.75
C ILE A 338 10.11 -26.53 3.87
N PRO A 339 10.97 -27.53 3.60
CA PRO A 339 11.44 -28.45 4.63
C PRO A 339 12.18 -27.73 5.76
N ALA A 340 11.99 -28.18 7.01
CA ALA A 340 12.64 -27.59 8.19
C ALA A 340 14.17 -27.56 8.07
N GLU A 341 14.77 -28.60 7.47
CA GLU A 341 16.20 -28.67 7.23
C GLU A 341 16.70 -27.54 6.32
N ALA A 342 15.95 -27.21 5.26
CA ALA A 342 16.30 -26.13 4.35
C ALA A 342 16.26 -24.75 5.06
N VAL A 343 15.29 -24.55 5.96
CA VAL A 343 15.21 -23.34 6.81
C VAL A 343 16.46 -23.23 7.69
N ALA A 344 16.85 -24.31 8.37
CA ALA A 344 18.04 -24.33 9.22
C ALA A 344 19.33 -24.09 8.43
N ASN A 345 19.46 -24.70 7.25
CA ASN A 345 20.62 -24.55 6.38
C ASN A 345 20.73 -23.12 5.82
N ALA A 346 19.61 -22.53 5.39
CA ALA A 346 19.58 -21.16 4.88
C ALA A 346 19.99 -20.12 5.92
N ALA A 347 19.60 -20.33 7.19
CA ALA A 347 19.98 -19.48 8.31
C ALA A 347 21.48 -19.56 8.62
N LYS A 348 22.05 -20.78 8.63
CA LYS A 348 23.49 -20.99 8.85
C LYS A 348 24.34 -20.38 7.74
N ALA A 349 23.89 -20.45 6.49
CA ALA A 349 24.59 -19.85 5.35
C ALA A 349 24.48 -18.31 5.28
N GLN A 350 23.84 -17.68 6.26
CA GLN A 350 23.59 -16.23 6.31
C GLN A 350 24.43 -15.51 7.36
N GLY A 351 24.83 -16.20 8.41
CA GLY A 351 25.85 -15.75 9.36
C GLY A 351 27.24 -16.05 8.84
#